data_AF-A0A960BAQ8-F1
#
_entry.id   AF-A0A960BAQ8-F1
#
_cell.length_a   1.000
_cell.length_b   1.000
_cell.length_c   1.000
_cell.angle_alpha   90.00
_cell.angle_beta   90.00
_cell.angle_gamma   90.00
#
_symmetry.space_group_name_H-M   'P 1'
#
loop_
_entity.id
_entity.type
_entity.pdbx_description
1 polymer ?
#
loop_
_entity_poly.entity_id
_entity_poly.type
_entity_poly.pdbx_seq_one_letter_code
_entity_poly.pdbx_strand_id
1 'polypeptide(L)'
;MARQDGLDTPGRRSRLVPRVRLPNDAFGTFAESAARFMGTGTFIVWMTVFVVLWITANTVMFIQHWDPYPFILLNLFFSTQASYAAPLILLAQNRQEARDRVSLEHDREVAAQSRADMDFLAREIASLRMRMNDVATRDFIRSELRDLLEELGREPEDPKPRTG
;
A
#
# COMPACT_ATOMS: atom_id res chain seq x y z
N MET A 1 -25.25 48.01 -28.26
CA MET A 1 -24.22 47.55 -27.30
C MET A 1 -24.92 47.08 -26.04
N ALA A 2 -25.08 45.77 -25.88
CA ALA A 2 -25.68 45.17 -24.68
C ALA A 2 -24.55 44.84 -23.69
N ARG A 3 -24.61 45.36 -22.47
CA ARG A 3 -23.85 44.85 -21.33
C ARG A 3 -24.80 44.04 -20.46
N GLN A 4 -24.63 42.73 -20.50
CA GLN A 4 -25.16 41.79 -19.53
C GLN A 4 -23.99 41.47 -18.60
N ASP A 5 -23.87 42.21 -17.51
CA ASP A 5 -22.97 41.88 -16.40
C ASP A 5 -23.84 41.76 -15.15
N GLY A 6 -23.82 40.58 -14.50
CA GLY A 6 -24.39 40.44 -13.16
C GLY A 6 -25.22 39.19 -12.90
N LEU A 7 -24.87 38.04 -13.45
CA LEU A 7 -25.41 36.76 -13.00
C LEU A 7 -24.27 35.75 -12.99
N ASP A 8 -23.56 35.64 -11.86
CA ASP A 8 -22.85 34.41 -11.43
C ASP A 8 -22.05 34.69 -10.15
N THR A 9 -22.76 34.91 -9.05
CA THR A 9 -22.16 34.77 -7.72
C THR A 9 -23.03 33.81 -6.94
N PRO A 10 -22.68 32.51 -6.85
CA PRO A 10 -23.48 31.58 -6.08
C PRO A 10 -23.43 32.02 -4.61
N GLY A 11 -24.60 32.43 -4.12
CA GLY A 11 -24.81 32.89 -2.76
C GLY A 11 -24.19 31.92 -1.76
N ARG A 12 -23.29 32.45 -0.93
CA ARG A 12 -22.66 31.77 0.19
C ARG A 12 -23.76 31.35 1.17
N ARG A 13 -24.35 30.17 0.97
CA ARG A 13 -25.22 29.49 1.95
C ARG A 13 -24.39 29.29 3.21
N SER A 14 -24.57 30.19 4.16
CA SER A 14 -24.06 30.04 5.52
C SER A 14 -24.64 28.75 6.08
N ARG A 15 -23.84 27.69 6.08
CA ARG A 15 -24.17 26.43 6.76
C ARG A 15 -24.14 26.71 8.26
N LEU A 16 -25.32 27.00 8.81
CA LEU A 16 -25.64 27.11 10.24
C LEU A 16 -25.61 25.75 10.96
N VAL A 17 -24.80 24.79 10.50
CA VAL A 17 -24.61 23.52 11.22
C VAL A 17 -23.34 23.65 12.06
N PRO A 18 -23.45 23.58 13.40
CA PRO A 18 -22.28 23.49 14.26
C PRO A 18 -21.48 22.27 13.83
N ARG A 19 -20.27 22.50 13.30
CA ARG A 19 -19.34 21.42 12.96
C ARG A 19 -18.85 20.87 14.30
N VAL A 20 -19.52 19.86 14.84
CA VAL A 20 -19.07 19.15 16.03
C VAL A 20 -17.78 18.46 15.63
N ARG A 21 -16.64 19.07 15.99
CA ARG A 21 -15.32 18.48 15.85
C ARG A 21 -15.20 17.45 16.97
N LEU A 22 -15.69 16.23 16.74
CA LEU A 22 -15.34 15.11 17.61
C LEU A 22 -13.80 15.02 17.59
N PRO A 23 -13.13 14.91 18.75
CA PRO A 23 -11.68 14.67 18.79
C PRO A 23 -11.41 13.31 18.17
N ASN A 24 -11.04 13.29 16.88
CA ASN A 24 -10.82 12.08 16.10
C ASN A 24 -9.71 11.19 16.68
N ASP A 25 -8.84 11.75 17.52
CA ASP A 25 -7.68 11.06 18.09
C ASP A 25 -8.09 10.08 19.21
N ALA A 26 -8.93 10.49 20.17
CA ALA A 26 -9.35 9.65 21.29
C ALA A 26 -10.22 8.47 20.84
N PHE A 27 -11.16 8.72 19.93
CA PHE A 27 -11.99 7.66 19.33
C PHE A 27 -11.17 6.74 18.42
N GLY A 28 -10.14 7.27 17.75
CA GLY A 28 -9.23 6.50 16.92
C GLY A 28 -8.42 5.48 17.71
N THR A 29 -7.78 5.93 18.80
CA THR A 29 -7.01 5.03 19.68
C THR A 29 -7.89 3.99 20.36
N PHE A 30 -9.12 4.35 20.72
CA PHE A 30 -10.10 3.41 21.27
C PHE A 30 -10.53 2.36 20.24
N ALA A 31 -10.85 2.78 19.02
CA ALA A 31 -11.22 1.87 17.93
C ALA A 31 -10.08 0.92 17.55
N GLU A 32 -8.84 1.40 17.52
CA GLU A 32 -7.64 0.58 17.23
C GLU A 32 -7.33 -0.42 18.37
N SER A 33 -7.60 -0.05 19.63
CA SER A 33 -7.54 -0.97 20.76
C SER A 33 -8.67 -2.00 20.73
N ALA A 34 -9.90 -1.56 20.44
CA ALA A 34 -11.08 -2.42 20.34
C ALA A 34 -10.95 -3.42 19.17
N ALA A 35 -10.39 -3.00 18.03
CA ALA A 35 -10.13 -3.87 16.89
C ALA A 35 -9.10 -4.96 17.21
N ARG A 36 -7.99 -4.61 17.88
CA ARG A 36 -6.99 -5.59 18.34
C ARG A 36 -7.57 -6.55 19.39
N PHE A 37 -8.43 -6.05 20.28
CA PHE A 37 -9.11 -6.85 21.29
C PHE A 37 -10.13 -7.83 20.69
N MET A 38 -10.98 -7.37 19.76
CA MET A 38 -11.95 -8.21 19.04
C MET A 38 -11.30 -9.22 18.10
N GLY A 39 -10.13 -8.90 17.52
CA GLY A 39 -9.39 -9.81 16.65
C GLY A 39 -8.69 -10.96 17.37
N THR A 40 -8.63 -10.92 18.70
CA THR A 40 -7.99 -11.96 19.52
C THR A 40 -9.04 -12.95 20.04
N GLY A 41 -8.77 -14.26 19.95
CA GLY A 41 -9.69 -15.31 20.46
C GLY A 41 -10.06 -15.19 21.95
N THR A 42 -9.31 -14.40 22.71
CA THR A 42 -9.59 -14.06 24.11
C THR A 42 -10.95 -13.38 24.31
N PHE A 43 -11.42 -12.56 23.38
CA PHE A 43 -12.74 -11.92 23.50
C PHE A 43 -13.87 -12.95 23.57
N ILE A 44 -13.82 -13.96 22.70
CA ILE A 44 -14.82 -15.03 22.63
C ILE A 44 -14.84 -15.80 23.96
N VAL A 45 -13.66 -16.17 24.48
CA VAL A 45 -13.55 -16.88 25.77
C VAL A 45 -14.17 -16.07 26.90
N TRP A 46 -13.84 -14.77 27.00
CA TRP A 46 -14.36 -13.90 28.05
C TRP A 46 -15.90 -13.74 27.95
N MET A 47 -16.42 -13.55 26.73
CA MET A 47 -17.86 -13.45 26.49
C MET A 47 -18.60 -14.74 26.82
N THR A 48 -18.05 -15.91 26.49
CA THR A 48 -18.63 -17.21 26.87
C THR A 48 -18.67 -17.37 28.39
N VAL A 49 -17.58 -17.04 29.09
CA VAL A 49 -17.53 -17.10 30.56
C VAL A 49 -18.56 -16.16 31.18
N PHE A 50 -18.69 -14.93 30.66
CA PHE A 50 -19.70 -13.98 31.12
C PHE A 50 -21.13 -14.51 30.97
N VAL A 51 -21.48 -15.08 29.81
CA VAL A 51 -22.81 -15.64 29.55
C VAL A 51 -23.10 -16.83 30.49
N VAL A 52 -22.13 -17.74 30.64
CA VAL A 52 -22.27 -18.89 31.55
C VAL A 52 -22.44 -18.43 32.99
N LEU A 53 -21.65 -17.45 33.44
CA LEU A 53 -21.74 -16.90 34.79
C LEU A 53 -23.09 -16.20 35.02
N TRP A 54 -23.59 -15.46 34.03
CA TRP A 54 -24.89 -14.78 34.09
C TRP A 54 -26.03 -15.78 34.26
N ILE A 55 -26.07 -16.81 33.40
CA ILE A 55 -27.08 -17.88 33.46
C ILE A 55 -26.97 -18.63 34.79
N THR A 56 -25.75 -18.96 35.24
CA THR A 56 -25.51 -19.68 36.50
C THR A 56 -25.95 -18.84 37.70
N ALA A 57 -25.56 -17.56 37.75
CA ALA A 57 -25.97 -16.65 38.82
C ALA A 57 -27.48 -16.49 38.87
N ASN A 58 -28.14 -16.35 37.72
CA ASN A 58 -29.59 -16.22 37.64
C ASN A 58 -30.32 -17.51 38.07
N THR A 59 -29.78 -18.67 37.71
CA THR A 59 -30.36 -19.99 38.04
C THR A 59 -30.14 -20.38 39.50
N VAL A 60 -28.95 -20.10 40.06
CA VAL A 60 -28.58 -20.45 41.44
C VAL A 60 -29.15 -19.45 42.45
N MET A 61 -29.20 -18.17 42.10
CA MET A 61 -29.80 -17.12 42.93
C MET A 61 -31.32 -17.11 42.72
N PHE A 62 -31.98 -18.18 43.20
CA PHE A 62 -33.43 -18.46 43.12
C PHE A 62 -34.34 -17.39 43.79
N ILE A 63 -33.78 -16.28 44.27
CA ILE A 63 -34.42 -15.44 45.28
C ILE A 63 -35.34 -14.38 44.67
N GLN A 64 -35.21 -14.00 43.38
CA GLN A 64 -36.09 -12.94 42.82
C GLN A 64 -36.46 -13.01 41.33
N HIS A 65 -36.22 -14.10 40.60
CA HIS A 65 -36.64 -14.20 39.19
C HIS A 65 -36.27 -12.93 38.38
N TRP A 66 -35.07 -12.39 38.59
CA TRP A 66 -34.67 -11.10 38.00
C TRP A 66 -34.68 -11.19 36.47
N ASP A 67 -34.35 -12.35 35.89
CA ASP A 67 -34.33 -12.57 34.43
C ASP A 67 -34.79 -14.00 34.07
N PRO A 68 -36.10 -14.31 34.14
CA PRO A 68 -36.63 -15.64 33.86
C PRO A 68 -36.39 -16.03 32.39
N TYR A 69 -36.33 -17.32 32.11
CA TYR A 69 -36.25 -17.84 30.74
C TYR A 69 -37.37 -17.22 29.88
N PRO A 70 -37.07 -16.48 28.78
CA PRO A 70 -35.90 -16.59 27.88
C PRO A 70 -34.78 -15.52 28.05
N PHE A 71 -34.49 -15.04 29.26
CA PHE A 71 -33.41 -14.06 29.55
C PHE A 71 -33.54 -12.73 28.77
N ILE A 72 -34.63 -12.00 29.01
CA ILE A 72 -34.95 -10.75 28.29
C ILE A 72 -33.87 -9.67 28.48
N LEU A 73 -33.27 -9.59 29.67
CA LEU A 73 -32.26 -8.56 29.95
C LEU A 73 -30.95 -8.86 29.23
N LEU A 74 -30.54 -10.12 29.21
CA LEU A 74 -29.37 -10.56 28.44
C LEU A 74 -29.56 -10.28 26.94
N ASN A 75 -30.75 -10.57 26.41
CA ASN A 75 -31.06 -10.28 25.01
C ASN A 75 -31.07 -8.76 24.71
N LEU A 76 -31.62 -7.95 25.61
CA LEU A 76 -31.61 -6.49 25.47
C LEU A 76 -30.18 -5.94 25.47
N PHE A 77 -29.31 -6.49 26.32
CA PHE A 77 -27.90 -6.14 26.38
C PHE A 77 -27.20 -6.46 25.05
N PHE A 78 -27.37 -7.67 24.50
CA PHE A 78 -26.81 -8.03 23.20
C PHE A 78 -27.34 -7.15 22.06
N SER A 79 -28.63 -6.83 22.07
CA SER A 79 -29.25 -5.96 21.06
C SER A 79 -28.63 -4.55 21.08
N THR A 80 -28.41 -4.02 22.27
CA THR A 80 -27.76 -2.71 22.45
C THR A 80 -26.27 -2.77 22.11
N GLN A 81 -25.59 -3.86 22.47
CA GLN A 81 -24.18 -4.09 22.14
C GLN A 81 -23.96 -4.11 20.63
N ALA A 82 -24.79 -4.83 19.88
CA ALA A 82 -24.75 -4.84 18.42
C ALA A 82 -25.03 -3.46 17.82
N SER A 83 -26.02 -2.73 18.36
CA SER A 83 -26.39 -1.39 17.90
C SER A 83 -25.27 -0.37 18.07
N TYR A 84 -24.51 -0.41 19.19
CA TYR A 84 -23.38 0.47 19.41
C TYR A 84 -22.10 0.01 18.69
N ALA A 85 -21.95 -1.30 18.43
CA ALA A 85 -20.82 -1.82 17.68
C ALA A 85 -20.81 -1.33 16.22
N ALA A 86 -21.96 -1.29 15.55
CA ALA A 86 -22.08 -0.87 14.15
C ALA A 86 -21.42 0.51 13.83
N PRO A 87 -21.74 1.61 14.54
CA PRO A 87 -21.10 2.91 14.29
C PRO A 87 -19.61 2.93 14.65
N LEU A 88 -19.19 2.18 15.68
CA LEU A 88 -17.79 2.09 16.05
C LEU A 88 -16.97 1.36 14.98
N ILE A 89 -17.50 0.25 14.46
CA ILE A 89 -16.92 -0.50 13.36
C ILE A 89 -16.82 0.37 12.11
N LEU A 90 -17.87 1.13 11.78
CA LEU A 90 -17.86 2.05 10.63
C LEU A 90 -16.76 3.12 10.75
N LEU A 91 -16.55 3.67 11.95
CA LEU A 91 -15.47 4.63 12.19
C LEU A 91 -14.08 3.98 12.10
N ALA A 92 -13.93 2.75 12.60
CA ALA A 92 -12.70 1.97 12.47
C ALA A 92 -12.40 1.67 10.98
N GLN A 93 -13.41 1.29 10.21
CA GLN A 93 -13.33 1.00 8.78
C GLN A 93 -12.93 2.24 7.98
N ASN A 94 -13.58 3.39 8.18
CA ASN A 94 -13.22 4.65 7.49
C ASN A 94 -11.75 5.04 7.70
N ARG A 95 -11.18 4.76 8.88
CA ARG A 95 -9.77 5.04 9.17
C ARG A 95 -8.85 4.03 8.51
N GLN A 96 -9.22 2.75 8.49
CA GLN A 96 -8.46 1.73 7.79
C GLN A 96 -8.42 2.02 6.29
N GLU A 97 -9.56 2.33 5.67
CA GLU A 97 -9.65 2.71 4.27
C GLU A 97 -8.82 3.95 3.92
N ALA A 98 -8.78 4.95 4.81
CA ALA A 98 -7.94 6.13 4.61
C ALA A 98 -6.44 5.80 4.62
N ARG A 99 -5.99 4.92 5.54
CA ARG A 99 -4.60 4.43 5.58
C ARG A 99 -4.28 3.61 4.33
N ASP A 100 -5.16 2.69 3.96
CA ASP A 100 -5.00 1.81 2.80
C ASP A 100 -4.93 2.63 1.51
N ARG A 101 -5.73 3.70 1.40
CA ARG A 101 -5.68 4.62 0.26
C ARG A 101 -4.32 5.30 0.11
N VAL A 102 -3.76 5.83 1.20
CA VAL A 102 -2.43 6.47 1.17
C VAL A 102 -1.35 5.46 0.80
N SER A 103 -1.42 4.24 1.33
CA SER A 103 -0.51 3.15 0.95
C SER A 103 -0.60 2.84 -0.54
N LEU A 104 -1.81 2.73 -1.09
CA LEU A 104 -2.04 2.46 -2.52
C LEU A 104 -1.57 3.60 -3.42
N GLU A 105 -1.73 4.85 -2.99
CA GLU A 105 -1.22 6.02 -3.72
C GLU A 105 0.32 6.00 -3.75
N HIS A 106 0.96 5.73 -2.61
CA HIS A 106 2.41 5.61 -2.54
C HIS A 106 2.96 4.44 -3.38
N ASP A 107 2.33 3.26 -3.31
CA ASP A 107 2.73 2.10 -4.11
C ASP A 107 2.65 2.40 -5.62
N ARG A 108 1.64 3.18 -6.05
CA ARG A 108 1.52 3.61 -7.44
C ARG A 108 2.65 4.57 -7.85
N GLU A 109 3.02 5.51 -6.98
CA GLU A 109 4.13 6.42 -7.23
C GLU A 109 5.46 5.66 -7.36
N VAL A 110 5.73 4.75 -6.42
CA VAL A 110 6.92 3.90 -6.43
C VAL A 110 6.95 3.02 -7.69
N ALA A 111 5.81 2.42 -8.07
CA ALA A 111 5.72 1.62 -9.28
C ALA A 111 5.95 2.46 -10.56
N ALA A 112 5.45 3.70 -10.60
CA ALA A 112 5.68 4.60 -11.72
C ALA A 112 7.16 5.00 -11.82
N GLN A 113 7.80 5.32 -10.69
CA GLN A 113 9.23 5.62 -10.63
C GLN A 113 10.08 4.41 -11.06
N SER A 114 9.78 3.23 -10.55
CA SER A 114 10.49 2.00 -10.91
C SER A 114 10.39 1.68 -12.41
N ARG A 115 9.24 1.93 -13.04
CA ARG A 115 9.10 1.81 -14.50
C ARG A 115 9.97 2.81 -15.25
N ALA A 116 10.00 4.07 -14.81
CA ALA A 116 10.83 5.09 -15.44
C ALA A 116 12.33 4.77 -15.32
N ASP A 117 12.76 4.25 -14.17
CA ASP A 117 14.14 3.82 -13.94
C ASP A 117 14.50 2.62 -14.84
N MET A 118 13.61 1.64 -14.98
CA MET A 118 13.81 0.53 -15.92
C MET A 118 13.92 1.00 -17.36
N ASP A 119 13.06 1.93 -17.80
CA ASP A 119 13.12 2.50 -19.15
C ASP A 119 14.42 3.30 -19.37
N PHE A 120 14.90 4.01 -18.34
CA PHE A 120 16.18 4.69 -18.37
C PHE A 120 17.34 3.69 -18.52
N LEU A 121 17.39 2.66 -17.66
CA LEU A 121 18.40 1.61 -17.72
C LEU A 121 18.37 0.86 -19.05
N ALA A 122 17.20 0.56 -19.60
CA ALA A 122 17.06 -0.08 -20.91
C ALA A 122 17.64 0.78 -22.04
N ARG A 123 17.38 2.09 -22.02
CA ARG A 123 17.98 3.05 -22.97
C ARG A 123 19.49 3.13 -22.82
N GLU A 124 19.99 3.12 -21.59
CA GLU A 124 21.44 3.17 -21.34
C GLU A 124 22.14 1.88 -21.77
N ILE A 125 21.54 0.72 -21.54
CA ILE A 125 22.04 -0.57 -22.04
C ILE A 125 22.03 -0.59 -23.57
N ALA A 126 20.99 -0.06 -24.21
CA ALA A 126 20.92 0.03 -25.66
C ALA A 126 22.01 0.95 -26.24
N SER A 127 22.27 2.10 -25.61
CA SER A 127 23.33 3.03 -26.02
C SER A 127 24.72 2.43 -25.82
N LEU A 128 24.95 1.73 -24.70
CA LEU A 128 26.18 1.00 -24.41
C LEU A 128 26.43 -0.10 -25.45
N ARG A 129 25.39 -0.87 -25.79
CA ARG A 129 25.45 -1.91 -26.82
C ARG A 129 25.83 -1.35 -28.19
N MET A 130 25.27 -0.20 -28.58
CA MET A 130 25.63 0.45 -29.85
C MET A 130 27.12 0.85 -29.88
N ARG A 131 27.60 1.49 -28.80
CA ARG A 131 29.02 1.89 -28.67
C ARG A 131 29.96 0.68 -28.70
N MET A 132 29.61 -0.41 -28.02
CA MET A 132 30.39 -1.65 -28.07
C MET A 132 30.43 -2.27 -29.47
N ASN A 133 29.32 -2.24 -30.22
CA ASN A 133 29.26 -2.81 -31.56
C ASN A 133 30.17 -2.06 -32.56
N ASP A 134 30.20 -0.72 -32.47
CA ASP A 134 31.09 0.11 -33.30
C ASP A 134 32.58 -0.16 -33.02
N VAL A 135 32.96 -0.42 -31.76
CA VAL A 135 34.36 -0.67 -31.38
C VAL A 135 34.80 -2.11 -31.64
N ALA A 136 33.90 -3.10 -31.50
CA ALA A 136 34.29 -4.50 -31.48
C ALA A 136 34.31 -5.19 -32.86
N THR A 137 33.48 -4.78 -33.84
CA THR A 137 33.10 -5.77 -34.87
C THR A 137 33.82 -5.63 -36.21
N ARG A 138 34.14 -4.41 -36.65
CA ARG A 138 34.58 -4.24 -38.05
C ARG A 138 35.97 -3.66 -38.20
N ASP A 139 36.25 -2.52 -37.61
CA ASP A 139 37.53 -1.84 -37.88
C ASP A 139 38.66 -2.40 -37.02
N PHE A 140 38.40 -2.74 -35.77
CA PHE A 140 39.36 -3.39 -34.88
C PHE A 140 39.73 -4.82 -35.34
N ILE A 141 38.72 -5.66 -35.62
CA ILE A 141 38.98 -7.03 -36.12
C ILE A 141 39.69 -6.97 -37.48
N ARG A 142 39.35 -6.00 -38.32
CA ARG A 142 39.97 -5.84 -39.64
C ARG A 142 41.40 -5.32 -39.57
N SER A 143 41.74 -4.45 -38.61
CA SER A 143 43.12 -4.00 -38.40
C SER A 143 43.97 -5.13 -37.86
N GLU A 144 43.47 -5.87 -36.87
CA GLU A 144 44.25 -6.93 -36.23
C GLU A 144 44.50 -8.12 -37.15
N LEU A 145 43.50 -8.50 -37.96
CA LEU A 145 43.70 -9.47 -39.03
C LEU A 145 44.74 -9.00 -40.05
N ARG A 146 44.84 -7.69 -40.31
CA ARG A 146 45.77 -7.11 -41.29
C ARG A 146 47.19 -7.10 -40.76
N ASP A 147 47.37 -6.64 -39.52
CA ASP A 147 48.66 -6.63 -38.84
C ASP A 147 49.23 -8.05 -38.69
N LEU A 148 48.40 -9.01 -38.28
CA LEU A 148 48.82 -10.42 -38.17
C LEU A 148 49.16 -11.04 -39.55
N LEU A 149 48.40 -10.71 -40.60
CA LEU A 149 48.71 -11.16 -41.96
C LEU A 149 50.01 -10.53 -42.49
N GLU A 150 50.26 -9.27 -42.17
CA GLU A 150 51.46 -8.54 -42.58
C GLU A 150 52.70 -9.03 -41.82
N GLU A 151 52.54 -9.45 -40.56
CA GLU A 151 53.57 -10.10 -39.76
C GLU A 151 53.91 -11.50 -40.28
N LEU A 152 52.91 -12.31 -40.65
CA LEU A 152 53.11 -13.63 -41.27
C LEU A 152 53.70 -13.54 -42.69
N GLY A 153 53.33 -12.53 -43.46
CA GLY A 153 53.90 -12.26 -44.79
C GLY A 153 55.34 -11.73 -44.74
N ARG A 154 55.78 -11.27 -43.56
CA ARG A 154 57.16 -10.87 -43.27
C ARG A 154 57.98 -12.11 -42.84
N GLU A 155 57.95 -13.16 -43.65
CA GLU A 155 58.97 -14.19 -43.52
C GLU A 155 60.35 -13.53 -43.73
N PRO A 156 61.35 -13.79 -42.88
CA PRO A 156 62.64 -13.12 -42.96
C PRO A 156 63.28 -13.44 -44.31
N GLU A 157 63.34 -12.44 -45.19
CA GLU A 157 64.09 -12.50 -46.43
C GLU A 157 65.54 -12.85 -46.08
N ASP A 158 65.92 -14.09 -46.41
CA ASP A 158 67.24 -14.67 -46.21
C ASP A 158 68.31 -13.68 -46.70
N PRO A 159 69.22 -13.21 -45.82
CA PRO A 159 70.21 -12.22 -46.21
C PRO A 159 71.16 -12.86 -47.23
N LYS A 160 70.93 -12.56 -48.52
CA LYS A 160 71.83 -12.95 -49.61
C LYS A 160 73.27 -12.62 -49.23
N PRO A 161 74.17 -13.61 -49.11
CA PRO A 161 75.57 -13.33 -48.85
C PRO A 161 76.15 -12.62 -50.07
N ARG A 162 76.53 -11.35 -49.85
CA ARG A 162 77.44 -10.63 -50.74
C ARG A 162 78.81 -11.30 -50.68
N THR A 163 79.60 -11.09 -51.74
CA THR A 163 81.04 -11.35 -51.93
C THR A 163 81.43 -12.81 -52.23
N GLY A 164 82.21 -13.10 -53.28
CA GLY A 164 83.01 -12.24 -54.17
C GLY A 164 83.33 -12.90 -55.50
#